data_AF-A0A1W9TJ48-F1
#
_entry.id   AF-A0A1W9TJ48-F1
#
_cell.length_a   1.000
_cell.length_b   1.000
_cell.length_c   1.000
_cell.angle_alpha   90.00
_cell.angle_beta   90.00
_cell.angle_gamma   90.00
#
_symmetry.space_group_name_H-M   'P 1'
#
loop_
_entity.id
_entity.type
_entity.pdbx_description
1 polymer ?
#
loop_
_entity_poly.entity_id
_entity_poly.type
_entity_poly.pdbx_seq_one_letter_code
_entity_poly.pdbx_strand_id
1 'polypeptide(L)'
;MNDKFFDEFKKLCDLLNKSVEKCPWVKSINTNIMLKEASSEINEIEEALLKKDIDNLEEEIGDLIYDSLLLLKIAERDYQISSDKVIKRIVSKISNRKPWLFWNKDISYEEASKIWQERKKKEKKSGENSD
;
A
#
# COMPACT_ATOMS: atom_id res chain seq x y z
N MET A 1 4.95 -14.48 -3.81
CA MET A 1 6.07 -13.76 -4.45
C MET A 1 7.30 -14.64 -4.36
N ASN A 2 8.12 -14.68 -5.40
CA ASN A 2 9.34 -15.49 -5.47
C ASN A 2 10.58 -14.62 -5.26
N ASP A 3 11.76 -15.23 -5.21
CA ASP A 3 13.02 -14.50 -4.97
C ASP A 3 13.28 -13.43 -6.03
N LYS A 4 13.00 -13.74 -7.30
CA LYS A 4 13.12 -12.78 -8.41
C LYS A 4 12.29 -11.52 -8.17
N PHE A 5 11.04 -11.66 -7.70
CA PHE A 5 10.20 -10.53 -7.35
C PHE A 5 10.85 -9.66 -6.27
N PHE A 6 11.36 -10.28 -5.20
CA PHE A 6 11.98 -9.53 -4.11
C PHE A 6 13.26 -8.83 -4.53
N ASP A 7 14.01 -9.39 -5.49
CA ASP A 7 15.20 -8.74 -6.02
C ASP A 7 14.87 -7.52 -6.88
N GLU A 8 13.85 -7.57 -7.75
CA GLU A 8 13.38 -6.38 -8.46
C GLU A 8 12.77 -5.35 -7.51
N PHE A 9 12.04 -5.78 -6.49
CA PHE A 9 11.46 -4.88 -5.48
C PHE A 9 12.56 -4.14 -4.69
N LYS A 10 13.69 -4.79 -4.37
CA LYS A 10 14.84 -4.11 -3.76
C LYS A 10 15.40 -3.02 -4.67
N LYS A 11 15.55 -3.29 -5.98
CA LYS A 11 15.99 -2.27 -6.95
C LYS A 11 15.03 -1.09 -7.01
N LEU A 12 13.73 -1.34 -6.96
CA LEU A 12 12.71 -0.29 -6.88
C LEU A 12 12.90 0.57 -5.62
N CYS A 13 13.12 -0.04 -4.45
CA CYS A 13 13.43 0.70 -3.23
C CYS A 13 14.70 1.56 -3.36
N ASP A 14 15.74 1.06 -4.02
CA ASP A 14 16.97 1.84 -4.27
C ASP A 14 16.71 3.02 -5.21
N LEU A 15 15.88 2.85 -6.24
CA LEU A 15 15.46 3.92 -7.14
C LEU A 15 14.63 4.97 -6.41
N LEU A 16 13.69 4.57 -5.56
CA LEU A 16 12.91 5.49 -4.73
C LEU A 16 13.79 6.38 -3.85
N ASN A 17 14.79 5.80 -3.17
CA ASN A 17 15.73 6.57 -2.37
C ASN A 17 16.50 7.58 -3.23
N LYS A 18 16.98 7.17 -4.41
CA LYS A 18 17.63 8.07 -5.37
C LYS A 18 16.70 9.17 -5.87
N SER A 19 15.42 8.87 -6.11
CA SER A 19 14.41 9.86 -6.54
C SER A 19 14.25 10.95 -5.48
N VAL A 20 14.08 10.57 -4.21
CA VAL A 20 13.98 11.54 -3.10
C VAL A 20 15.25 12.38 -2.96
N GLU A 21 16.42 11.76 -3.11
CA GLU A 21 17.71 12.43 -2.96
C GLU A 21 18.09 13.32 -4.14
N LYS A 22 17.74 12.95 -5.37
CA LYS A 22 18.31 13.52 -6.60
C LYS A 22 17.30 14.18 -7.53
N CYS A 23 16.03 13.75 -7.52
CA CYS A 23 15.05 14.27 -8.46
C CYS A 23 14.55 15.66 -8.04
N PRO A 24 14.72 16.70 -8.88
CA PRO A 24 14.27 18.05 -8.55
C PRO A 24 12.76 18.16 -8.41
N TRP A 25 12.01 17.38 -9.20
CA TRP A 25 10.55 17.35 -9.12
C TRP A 25 10.07 16.80 -7.77
N VAL A 26 10.60 15.66 -7.33
CA VAL A 26 10.27 15.05 -6.02
C VAL A 26 10.56 16.01 -4.86
N LYS A 27 11.65 16.78 -4.97
CA LYS A 27 12.01 17.81 -3.98
C LYS A 27 11.05 19.02 -3.98
N SER A 28 10.39 19.29 -5.11
CA SER A 28 9.51 20.45 -5.29
C SER A 28 8.05 20.21 -4.89
N ILE A 29 7.62 18.95 -4.78
CA ILE A 29 6.25 18.58 -4.44
C ILE A 29 6.10 18.22 -2.95
N ASN A 30 4.87 18.27 -2.44
CA ASN A 30 4.52 17.84 -1.09
C ASN A 30 3.60 16.62 -1.12
N THR A 31 3.32 16.06 0.05
CA THR A 31 2.48 14.86 0.22
C THR A 31 1.10 14.99 -0.44
N ASN A 32 0.47 16.18 -0.41
CA ASN A 32 -0.85 16.37 -1.01
C ASN A 32 -0.82 16.31 -2.54
N ILE A 33 0.28 16.78 -3.16
CA ILE A 33 0.49 16.65 -4.60
C ILE A 33 0.73 15.19 -4.93
N MET A 34 1.66 14.53 -4.23
CA MET A 34 1.97 13.12 -4.48
C MET A 34 0.75 12.20 -4.30
N LEU A 35 -0.15 12.51 -3.36
CA LEU A 35 -1.40 11.77 -3.18
C LEU A 35 -2.32 11.88 -4.41
N LYS A 36 -2.32 13.02 -5.11
CA LYS A 36 -3.11 13.20 -6.33
C LYS A 36 -2.54 12.40 -7.48
N GLU A 37 -1.21 12.43 -7.67
CA GLU A 37 -0.53 11.62 -8.69
C GLU A 37 -0.83 10.14 -8.48
N ALA A 38 -0.59 9.62 -7.26
CA ALA A 38 -0.90 8.22 -6.93
C ALA A 38 -2.38 7.85 -7.11
N SER A 39 -3.29 8.82 -6.99
CA SER A 39 -4.71 8.61 -7.23
C SER A 39 -5.09 8.66 -8.72
N SER A 40 -4.27 9.28 -9.58
CA SER A 40 -4.42 9.26 -11.03
C SER A 40 -4.24 7.85 -11.57
N GLU A 41 -3.21 7.15 -11.08
CA GLU A 41 -2.88 5.77 -11.48
C GLU A 41 -4.05 4.79 -11.33
N ILE A 42 -4.93 5.03 -10.35
CA ILE A 42 -6.15 4.21 -10.17
C ILE A 42 -7.09 4.37 -11.38
N ASN A 43 -7.25 5.59 -11.89
CA ASN A 43 -8.07 5.84 -13.07
C ASN A 43 -7.43 5.22 -14.33
N GLU A 44 -6.11 5.24 -14.43
CA GLU A 44 -5.37 4.66 -15.56
C GLU A 44 -5.49 3.13 -15.57
N ILE A 45 -5.41 2.50 -14.38
CA ILE A 45 -5.75 1.08 -14.19
C ILE A 45 -7.20 0.78 -14.60
N GLU A 46 -8.16 1.63 -14.21
CA GLU A 46 -9.57 1.46 -14.61
C GLU A 46 -9.72 1.53 -16.15
N GLU A 47 -9.03 2.46 -16.81
CA GLU A 47 -9.01 2.56 -18.26
C GLU A 47 -8.41 1.34 -18.94
N ALA A 48 -7.28 0.83 -18.44
CA ALA A 48 -6.62 -0.37 -18.96
C ALA A 48 -7.55 -1.59 -18.87
N LEU A 49 -8.26 -1.74 -17.74
CA LEU A 49 -9.25 -2.80 -17.55
C LEU A 49 -10.43 -2.68 -18.52
N LEU A 50 -10.96 -1.46 -18.73
CA LEU A 50 -12.06 -1.21 -19.68
C LEU A 50 -11.66 -1.55 -21.12
N LYS A 51 -10.43 -1.21 -21.50
CA LYS A 51 -9.86 -1.49 -22.83
C LYS A 51 -9.39 -2.94 -22.99
N LYS A 52 -9.32 -3.71 -21.90
CA LYS A 52 -8.70 -5.05 -21.83
C LYS A 52 -7.25 -5.03 -22.30
N ASP A 53 -6.56 -3.94 -22.03
CA ASP A 53 -5.17 -3.73 -22.37
C ASP A 53 -4.30 -4.27 -21.23
N ILE A 54 -3.79 -5.49 -21.40
CA ILE A 54 -3.03 -6.18 -20.35
C ILE A 54 -1.63 -5.60 -20.19
N ASP A 55 -1.03 -5.13 -21.28
CA ASP A 55 0.30 -4.54 -21.26
C ASP A 55 0.25 -3.21 -20.50
N ASN A 56 -0.74 -2.37 -20.82
CA ASN A 56 -0.99 -1.13 -20.08
C ASN A 56 -1.38 -1.40 -18.62
N LEU A 57 -2.16 -2.44 -18.35
CA LEU A 57 -2.52 -2.80 -16.97
C LEU A 57 -1.28 -3.16 -16.12
N GLU A 58 -0.28 -3.83 -16.69
CA GLU A 58 0.97 -4.15 -16.00
C GLU A 58 1.77 -2.87 -15.70
N GLU A 59 1.82 -1.93 -16.65
CA GLU A 59 2.45 -0.61 -16.50
C GLU A 59 1.81 0.19 -15.36
N GLU A 60 0.49 0.42 -15.40
CA GLU A 60 -0.18 1.28 -14.41
C GLU A 60 -0.21 0.68 -12.99
N ILE A 61 -0.23 -0.65 -12.87
CA ILE A 61 -0.05 -1.30 -11.56
C ILE A 61 1.36 -1.04 -11.02
N GLY A 62 2.38 -1.05 -11.89
CA GLY A 62 3.75 -0.68 -11.55
C GLY A 62 3.84 0.76 -11.06
N ASP A 63 3.22 1.69 -11.75
CA ASP A 63 3.22 3.11 -11.43
C ASP A 63 2.47 3.38 -10.12
N LEU A 64 1.30 2.78 -9.90
CA LEU A 64 0.61 2.85 -8.61
C LEU A 64 1.48 2.34 -7.44
N ILE A 65 2.29 1.28 -7.65
CA ILE A 65 3.21 0.77 -6.63
C ILE A 65 4.32 1.79 -6.37
N TYR A 66 4.95 2.34 -7.42
CA TYR A 66 6.00 3.35 -7.28
C TYR A 66 5.48 4.60 -6.57
N ASP A 67 4.34 5.13 -7.02
CA ASP A 67 3.74 6.35 -6.49
C ASP A 67 3.23 6.20 -5.06
N SER A 68 2.69 5.03 -4.70
CA SER A 68 2.33 4.73 -3.31
C SER A 68 3.56 4.72 -2.37
N LEU A 69 4.69 4.20 -2.85
CA LEU A 69 5.93 4.19 -2.07
C LEU A 69 6.60 5.57 -2.04
N LEU A 70 6.50 6.34 -3.11
CA LEU A 70 7.00 7.71 -3.16
C LEU A 70 6.17 8.62 -2.26
N LEU A 71 4.85 8.45 -2.23
CA LEU A 71 3.94 9.09 -1.27
C LEU A 71 4.36 8.80 0.17
N LEU A 72 4.66 7.54 0.50
CA LEU A 72 5.18 7.18 1.81
C LEU A 72 6.46 7.96 2.13
N LYS A 73 7.44 7.97 1.23
CA LYS A 73 8.73 8.65 1.42
C LYS A 73 8.58 10.16 1.61
N ILE A 74 7.74 10.80 0.81
CA ILE A 74 7.45 12.23 0.94
C ILE A 74 6.71 12.52 2.24
N ALA A 75 5.80 11.65 2.67
CA ALA A 75 5.12 11.79 3.96
C ALA A 75 6.06 11.60 5.15
N GLU A 76 7.10 10.74 5.06
CA GLU A 76 8.16 10.68 6.07
C GLU A 76 8.85 12.03 6.23
N ARG A 77 9.17 12.69 5.11
CA ARG A 77 9.77 14.03 5.09
C ARG A 77 8.83 15.11 5.67
N ASP A 78 7.57 15.12 5.24
CA ASP A 78 6.63 16.21 5.56
C ASP A 78 5.98 16.08 6.95
N TYR A 79 5.75 14.84 7.42
CA TYR A 79 4.95 14.56 8.62
C TYR A 79 5.66 13.71 9.68
N GLN A 80 6.94 13.37 9.48
CA GLN A 80 7.73 12.54 10.42
C GLN A 80 7.06 11.19 10.73
N ILE A 81 6.27 10.66 9.79
CA ILE A 81 5.85 9.26 9.85
C ILE A 81 7.05 8.38 9.47
N SER A 82 6.95 7.08 9.73
CA SER A 82 8.06 6.15 9.55
C SER A 82 7.59 4.93 8.78
N SER A 83 8.30 4.57 7.71
CA SER A 83 7.91 3.49 6.81
C SER A 83 7.82 2.15 7.55
N ASP A 84 8.74 1.87 8.48
CA ASP A 84 8.71 0.68 9.34
C ASP A 84 7.44 0.62 10.21
N LYS A 85 7.02 1.76 10.80
CA LYS A 85 5.80 1.86 11.61
C LYS A 85 4.56 1.70 10.74
N VAL A 86 4.54 2.24 9.52
CA VAL A 86 3.45 2.06 8.56
C VAL A 86 3.30 0.58 8.21
N ILE A 87 4.39 -0.09 7.81
CA ILE A 87 4.38 -1.52 7.47
C ILE A 87 3.99 -2.37 8.69
N LYS A 88 4.57 -2.11 9.86
CA LYS A 88 4.23 -2.82 11.10
C LYS A 88 2.74 -2.69 11.45
N ARG A 89 2.17 -1.48 11.30
CA ARG A 89 0.74 -1.22 11.54
C ARG A 89 -0.15 -2.02 10.60
N ILE A 90 0.13 -2.05 9.29
CA ILE A 90 -0.70 -2.80 8.36
C ILE A 90 -0.55 -4.32 8.54
N VAL A 91 0.65 -4.83 8.81
CA VAL A 91 0.88 -6.25 9.11
C VAL A 91 0.09 -6.69 10.34
N SER A 92 0.17 -5.92 11.45
CA SER A 92 -0.58 -6.21 12.67
C SER A 92 -2.10 -6.17 12.43
N LYS A 93 -2.57 -5.16 11.69
CA LYS A 93 -3.99 -4.97 11.38
C LYS A 93 -4.55 -6.10 10.53
N ILE A 94 -3.85 -6.50 9.46
CA ILE A 94 -4.31 -7.60 8.60
C ILE A 94 -4.26 -8.92 9.36
N SER A 95 -3.20 -9.19 10.12
CA SER A 95 -3.08 -10.42 10.92
C SER A 95 -4.22 -10.55 11.94
N ASN A 96 -4.60 -9.44 12.60
CA ASN A 96 -5.71 -9.44 13.56
C ASN A 96 -7.08 -9.59 12.89
N ARG A 97 -7.29 -8.96 11.72
CA ARG A 97 -8.58 -9.00 11.02
C ARG A 97 -8.80 -10.26 10.20
N LYS A 98 -7.73 -10.93 9.78
CA LYS A 98 -7.75 -12.19 9.01
C LYS A 98 -7.03 -13.30 9.77
N PRO A 99 -7.46 -13.67 11.00
CA PRO A 99 -6.78 -14.70 11.79
C PRO A 99 -6.78 -16.07 11.09
N TRP A 100 -7.72 -16.31 10.19
CA TRP A 100 -7.83 -17.55 9.43
C TRP A 100 -6.67 -17.80 8.47
N LEU A 101 -5.88 -16.78 8.12
CA LEU A 101 -4.65 -16.96 7.34
C LEU A 101 -3.63 -17.86 8.05
N PHE A 102 -3.80 -18.08 9.36
CA PHE A 102 -2.92 -18.91 10.19
C PHE A 102 -3.62 -20.16 10.72
N TRP A 103 -4.79 -20.52 10.19
CA TRP A 103 -5.51 -21.73 10.61
C TRP A 103 -5.15 -22.91 9.71
N ASN A 104 -5.24 -24.11 10.27
CA ASN A 104 -5.05 -25.36 9.53
C ASN A 104 -6.33 -25.83 8.81
N LYS A 105 -7.35 -24.96 8.69
CA LYS A 105 -8.62 -25.28 8.04
C LYS A 105 -9.06 -24.11 7.17
N ASP A 106 -9.68 -24.44 6.05
CA ASP A 106 -10.37 -23.47 5.20
C ASP A 106 -11.68 -23.03 5.85
N ILE A 107 -12.14 -21.84 5.47
CA ILE A 107 -13.41 -21.27 5.90
C ILE A 107 -14.19 -20.72 4.72
N SER A 108 -15.51 -20.63 4.87
CA SER A 108 -16.35 -20.04 3.83
C SER A 108 -16.16 -18.51 3.75
N TYR A 109 -16.57 -17.93 2.62
CA TYR A 109 -16.60 -16.48 2.45
C TYR A 109 -17.47 -15.79 3.52
N GLU A 110 -18.64 -16.36 3.83
CA GLU A 110 -19.56 -15.84 4.83
C GLU A 110 -18.93 -15.85 6.23
N GLU A 111 -18.20 -16.91 6.58
CA GLU A 111 -17.45 -17.01 7.83
C GLU A 111 -16.33 -15.96 7.89
N ALA A 112 -15.52 -15.86 6.85
CA ALA A 112 -14.43 -14.87 6.75
C ALA A 112 -14.96 -13.43 6.87
N SER A 113 -16.07 -13.13 6.18
CA SER A 113 -16.72 -11.82 6.22
C SER A 113 -17.24 -11.47 7.61
N LYS A 114 -17.90 -12.42 8.31
CA LYS A 114 -18.35 -12.24 9.69
C LYS A 114 -17.17 -11.92 10.63
N ILE A 115 -16.12 -12.73 10.58
CA ILE A 115 -14.92 -12.53 11.43
C ILE A 115 -14.27 -11.18 11.15
N TRP A 116 -14.09 -10.81 9.87
CA TRP A 116 -13.50 -9.53 9.48
C TRP A 116 -14.27 -8.34 10.07
N GLN A 117 -15.59 -8.35 9.94
CA GLN A 117 -16.44 -7.25 10.45
C GLN A 117 -16.42 -7.18 11.97
N GLU A 118 -16.44 -8.31 12.68
CA GLU A 118 -16.32 -8.36 14.13
C GLU A 118 -14.98 -7.80 14.63
N ARG A 119 -13.86 -8.22 14.01
CA ARG A 119 -12.52 -7.73 14.36
C ARG A 119 -12.38 -6.24 14.07
N LYS A 120 -12.88 -5.76 12.92
CA LYS A 120 -12.90 -4.33 12.56
C LYS A 120 -13.69 -3.49 13.57
N LYS A 121 -14.83 -3.99 14.08
CA LYS A 121 -15.63 -3.31 15.11
C LYS A 121 -14.91 -3.24 16.46
N LYS A 122 -14.27 -4.33 16.89
CA LYS A 122 -13.52 -4.39 18.15
C LYS A 122 -12.35 -3.39 18.15
N GLU A 123 -11.58 -3.32 17.07
CA GLU A 123 -10.46 -2.37 16.96
C GLU A 123 -10.90 -0.90 17.06
N LYS A 124 -12.02 -0.53 16.44
CA LYS A 124 -12.55 0.85 16.52
C LYS A 124 -12.89 1.24 17.96
N LYS A 125 -13.54 0.34 18.71
CA LYS A 125 -13.90 0.57 20.12
C LYS A 125 -12.67 0.65 21.04
N SER A 126 -11.61 -0.09 20.72
CA SER A 126 -10.36 -0.05 21.49
C SER A 126 -9.55 1.22 21.22
N GLY A 127 -9.63 1.79 20.02
CA GLY A 127 -8.95 3.05 19.67
C GLY A 127 -9.64 4.31 20.22
N GLU A 128 -10.94 4.26 20.53
CA GLU A 128 -11.70 5.37 21.14
C GLU A 128 -11.46 5.52 22.66
N ASN A 129 -10.75 4.59 23.32
CA ASN A 129 -10.46 4.62 24.76
C ASN A 129 -8.97 4.92 25.07
N SER A 130 -8.21 5.42 24.09
CA SER A 130 -6.78 5.71 24.22
C SER A 130 -6.40 7.09 23.72
N ASP A 131 -7.30 8.05 23.88
CA ASP A 131 -7.03 9.51 23.80
C ASP A 131 -7.16 10.13 25.20
#